data_AF-A0A9W6LLZ6-F1
#
_entry.id   AF-A0A9W6LLZ6-F1
#
_cell.length_a   1.000
_cell.length_b   1.000
_cell.length_c   1.000
_cell.angle_alpha   90.00
_cell.angle_beta   90.00
_cell.angle_gamma   90.00
#
_symmetry.space_group_name_H-M   'P 1'
#
loop_
_entity.id
_entity.type
_entity.pdbx_description
1 polymer ?
#
loop_
_entity_poly.entity_id
_entity_poly.type
_entity_poly.pdbx_seq_one_letter_code
_entity_poly.pdbx_strand_id
1 'polypeptide(L)'
;MKKIIAVLAVVVSTGAFAQGYSNYHGNNSSRMNHNHRGSMITQQVENLTPEQQKEFSELHSKHRDRMRAAMLDIKDVNLKIQREMLAETPNQKNINKLIDEKSKLQAKKQKDALNYRMEMKEKFGLEMNGHMGGKGCMSNKGRSKGSNRMMG
;
A
#
# COMPACT_ATOMS: atom_id res chain seq x y z
N MET A 1 -31.26 43.58 -30.18
CA MET A 1 -31.60 43.79 -28.76
C MET A 1 -31.59 42.44 -28.05
N LYS A 2 -30.87 42.38 -26.92
CA LYS A 2 -30.58 41.19 -26.12
C LYS A 2 -31.84 40.68 -25.39
N LYS A 3 -32.12 39.38 -25.48
CA LYS A 3 -32.99 38.64 -24.54
C LYS A 3 -32.29 37.29 -24.28
N ILE A 4 -31.25 37.24 -23.43
CA ILE A 4 -31.32 36.81 -22.03
C ILE A 4 -32.26 35.60 -21.90
N ILE A 5 -31.79 34.40 -22.24
CA ILE A 5 -31.27 33.37 -21.30
C ILE A 5 -32.22 33.11 -20.13
N ALA A 6 -32.95 31.99 -20.21
CA ALA A 6 -33.42 31.23 -19.06
C ALA A 6 -33.20 29.74 -19.37
N VAL A 7 -31.93 29.33 -19.45
CA VAL A 7 -31.58 27.90 -19.45
C VAL A 7 -31.72 27.43 -18.02
N LEU A 8 -32.83 26.74 -17.77
CA LEU A 8 -33.12 26.00 -16.56
C LEU A 8 -31.93 25.11 -16.20
N ALA A 9 -31.20 25.51 -15.14
CA ALA A 9 -30.19 24.70 -14.50
C ALA A 9 -30.90 23.55 -13.77
N VAL A 10 -31.08 22.42 -14.47
CA VAL A 10 -31.45 21.16 -13.84
C VAL A 10 -30.19 20.62 -13.17
N VAL A 11 -30.02 20.97 -11.90
CA VAL A 11 -29.08 20.31 -11.00
C VAL A 11 -29.64 18.90 -10.74
N VAL A 12 -29.18 17.91 -11.50
CA VAL A 12 -29.38 16.51 -11.13
C VAL A 12 -28.38 16.19 -10.04
N SER A 13 -28.78 16.45 -8.80
CA SER A 13 -28.13 15.95 -7.60
C SER A 13 -28.36 14.43 -7.50
N THR A 14 -27.55 13.62 -8.18
CA THR A 14 -27.42 12.19 -7.84
C THR A 14 -26.56 12.03 -6.58
N GLY A 15 -27.06 12.56 -5.46
CA GLY A 15 -26.65 12.13 -4.13
C GLY A 15 -27.47 10.90 -3.76
N ALA A 16 -26.99 9.72 -4.14
CA ALA A 16 -27.50 8.47 -3.60
C ALA A 16 -26.31 7.59 -3.21
N PHE A 17 -25.79 7.83 -2.01
CA PHE A 17 -25.07 6.82 -1.24
C PHE A 17 -26.08 5.72 -0.89
N ALA A 18 -26.12 4.65 -1.69
CA ALA A 18 -26.78 3.42 -1.30
C ALA A 18 -25.82 2.61 -0.42
N GLN A 19 -25.93 2.86 0.89
CA GLN A 19 -25.56 1.93 1.93
C GLN A 19 -26.57 0.77 1.89
N GLY A 20 -26.12 -0.46 1.63
CA GLY A 20 -26.98 -1.63 1.81
C GLY A 20 -26.68 -2.85 0.93
N TYR A 21 -25.56 -3.53 1.18
CA TYR A 21 -25.52 -5.00 1.10
C TYR A 21 -24.64 -5.50 2.25
N SER A 22 -25.26 -5.63 3.43
CA SER A 22 -24.76 -6.50 4.49
C SER A 22 -25.27 -7.91 4.25
N ASN A 23 -24.45 -8.89 4.63
CA ASN A 23 -24.79 -10.30 4.86
C ASN A 23 -24.56 -11.26 3.68
N TYR A 24 -23.28 -11.49 3.39
CA TYR A 24 -22.79 -12.86 3.27
C TYR A 24 -21.78 -13.11 4.40
N HIS A 25 -22.31 -13.55 5.55
CA HIS A 25 -21.52 -14.15 6.64
C HIS A 25 -21.08 -15.55 6.18
N GLY A 26 -20.06 -15.60 5.31
CA GLY A 26 -19.29 -16.81 5.08
C GLY A 26 -18.40 -17.03 6.29
N ASN A 27 -18.81 -17.98 7.14
CA ASN A 27 -18.04 -18.51 8.26
C ASN A 27 -16.73 -19.11 7.75
N ASN A 28 -15.76 -18.27 7.44
CA ASN A 28 -14.37 -18.64 7.30
C ASN A 28 -13.63 -17.95 8.45
N SER A 29 -13.98 -18.37 9.67
CA SER A 29 -13.09 -18.33 10.82
C SER A 29 -11.88 -19.22 10.51
N SER A 30 -11.08 -18.81 9.53
CA SER A 30 -9.65 -19.03 9.57
C SER A 30 -9.24 -18.39 10.88
N ARG A 31 -9.16 -19.23 11.91
CA ARG A 31 -8.45 -19.00 13.15
C ARG A 31 -7.04 -18.57 12.73
N MET A 32 -6.86 -17.27 12.49
CA MET A 32 -5.57 -16.64 12.38
C MET A 32 -4.96 -16.82 13.75
N ASN A 33 -4.17 -17.89 13.82
CA ASN A 33 -3.39 -18.35 14.94
C ASN A 33 -2.85 -17.12 15.69
N HIS A 34 -3.41 -16.87 16.88
CA HIS A 34 -3.00 -15.80 17.80
C HIS A 34 -1.64 -16.15 18.43
N ASN A 35 -0.63 -16.39 17.60
CA ASN A 35 0.75 -16.22 18.01
C ASN A 35 1.03 -14.71 17.99
N HIS A 36 0.44 -14.00 18.95
CA HIS A 36 0.78 -12.62 19.31
C HIS A 36 2.20 -12.60 19.91
N ARG A 37 3.21 -12.96 19.11
CA ARG A 37 4.43 -12.16 19.15
C ARG A 37 4.05 -10.89 18.42
N GLY A 38 3.50 -9.94 19.17
CA GLY A 38 3.37 -8.56 18.68
C GLY A 38 4.66 -8.20 17.96
N SER A 39 4.54 -7.50 16.84
CA SER A 39 5.70 -6.95 16.13
C SER A 39 6.68 -6.41 17.18
N MET A 40 8.00 -6.64 17.07
CA MET A 40 8.96 -6.15 18.08
C MET A 40 8.73 -4.66 18.42
N ILE A 41 8.19 -3.91 17.46
CA ILE A 41 7.77 -2.51 17.61
C ILE A 41 6.63 -2.34 18.61
N THR A 42 5.60 -3.21 18.63
CA THR A 42 4.48 -3.07 19.59
C THR A 42 4.95 -3.25 21.03
N GLN A 43 5.88 -4.19 21.27
CA GLN A 43 6.48 -4.38 22.60
C GLN A 43 7.35 -3.17 23.01
N GLN A 44 8.09 -2.57 22.09
CA GLN A 44 8.88 -1.39 22.41
C GLN A 44 8.01 -0.14 22.64
N VAL A 45 6.87 -0.01 21.95
CA VAL A 45 5.91 1.09 22.11
C VAL A 45 5.17 1.01 23.46
N GLU A 46 4.90 -0.20 23.96
CA GLU A 46 4.30 -0.41 25.29
C GLU A 46 5.17 0.16 26.42
N ASN A 47 6.48 0.26 26.22
CA ASN A 47 7.43 0.83 27.20
C ASN A 47 7.50 2.37 27.16
N LEU A 48 6.80 3.03 26.23
CA LEU A 48 6.74 4.50 26.15
C LEU A 48 5.72 5.08 27.13
N THR A 49 5.92 6.34 27.53
CA THR A 49 4.91 7.06 28.33
C THR A 49 3.62 7.27 27.53
N PRO A 50 2.45 7.51 28.17
CA PRO A 50 1.20 7.75 27.45
C PRO A 50 1.28 8.91 26.44
N GLU A 51 2.02 9.96 26.78
CA GLU A 51 2.26 11.10 25.87
C GLU A 51 3.09 10.68 24.65
N GLN A 52 4.18 9.93 24.87
CA GLN A 52 5.01 9.39 23.80
C GLN A 52 4.28 8.38 22.92
N GLN A 53 3.38 7.56 23.49
CA GLN A 53 2.54 6.64 22.72
C GLN A 53 1.58 7.38 21.78
N LYS A 54 1.01 8.51 22.23
CA LYS A 54 0.16 9.35 21.39
C LYS A 54 0.96 9.98 20.24
N GLU A 55 2.12 10.56 20.54
CA GLU A 55 3.01 11.13 19.52
C GLU A 55 3.49 10.08 18.51
N PHE A 56 3.85 8.88 19.01
CA PHE A 56 4.19 7.74 18.17
C PHE A 56 3.04 7.39 17.22
N SER A 57 1.81 7.27 17.73
CA SER A 57 0.63 6.93 16.94
C SER A 57 0.37 7.95 15.82
N GLU A 58 0.44 9.24 16.14
CA GLU A 58 0.26 10.31 15.16
C GLU A 58 1.36 10.29 14.09
N LEU A 59 2.62 10.14 14.48
CA LEU A 59 3.75 10.06 13.56
C LEU A 59 3.64 8.80 12.66
N HIS A 60 3.33 7.66 13.26
CA HIS A 60 3.17 6.39 12.55
C HIS A 60 2.01 6.45 11.55
N SER A 61 0.86 7.02 11.93
CA SER A 61 -0.28 7.20 11.02
C SER A 61 0.10 8.09 9.84
N LYS A 62 0.72 9.25 10.08
CA LYS A 62 1.19 10.15 9.02
C LYS A 62 2.20 9.47 8.10
N HIS A 63 3.10 8.66 8.63
CA HIS A 63 4.05 7.89 7.83
C HIS A 63 3.34 6.82 6.98
N ARG A 64 2.43 6.05 7.56
CA ARG A 64 1.65 5.03 6.87
C ARG A 64 0.86 5.61 5.70
N ASP A 65 0.21 6.75 5.91
CA ASP A 65 -0.60 7.40 4.88
C ASP A 65 0.27 7.92 3.73
N ARG A 66 1.44 8.52 4.03
CA ARG A 66 2.45 8.91 3.03
C ARG A 66 2.96 7.69 2.24
N MET A 67 3.26 6.59 2.91
CA MET A 67 3.70 5.35 2.25
C MET A 67 2.62 4.74 1.37
N ARG A 68 1.36 4.80 1.80
CA ARG A 68 0.21 4.34 1.00
C ARG A 68 0.07 5.18 -0.27
N ALA A 69 0.12 6.49 -0.16
CA ALA A 69 0.07 7.40 -1.31
C ALA A 69 1.21 7.10 -2.29
N ALA A 70 2.46 7.03 -1.82
CA ALA A 70 3.61 6.73 -2.67
C ALA A 70 3.50 5.36 -3.37
N MET A 71 2.90 4.36 -2.72
CA MET A 71 2.64 3.06 -3.36
C MET A 71 1.58 3.15 -4.46
N LEU A 72 0.55 3.97 -4.29
CA LEU A 72 -0.45 4.20 -5.32
C LEU A 72 0.15 4.92 -6.52
N ASP A 73 0.97 5.95 -6.30
CA ASP A 73 1.66 6.67 -7.37
C ASP A 73 2.56 5.73 -8.20
N ILE A 74 3.35 4.88 -7.54
CA ILE A 74 4.18 3.87 -8.22
C ILE A 74 3.32 2.88 -9.01
N LYS A 75 2.16 2.47 -8.47
CA LYS A 75 1.23 1.58 -9.18
C LYS A 75 0.63 2.26 -10.40
N ASP A 76 0.24 3.53 -10.30
CA ASP A 76 -0.30 4.31 -11.40
C ASP A 76 0.72 4.42 -12.55
N VAL A 77 1.98 4.75 -12.24
CA VAL A 77 3.04 4.80 -13.25
C VAL A 77 3.28 3.42 -13.88
N ASN A 78 3.25 2.33 -13.11
CA ASN A 78 3.33 0.97 -13.68
C ASN A 78 2.18 0.67 -14.65
N LEU A 79 0.95 1.08 -14.32
CA LEU A 79 -0.20 0.90 -15.21
C LEU A 79 -0.04 1.73 -16.49
N LYS A 80 0.50 2.95 -16.41
CA LYS A 80 0.83 3.76 -17.60
C LYS A 80 1.85 3.06 -18.50
N ILE A 81 2.91 2.49 -17.92
CA ILE A 81 3.90 1.70 -18.68
C ILE A 81 3.23 0.52 -19.37
N GLN A 82 2.41 -0.26 -18.64
CA GLN A 82 1.71 -1.41 -19.21
C GLN A 82 0.76 -1.01 -20.35
N ARG A 83 0.02 0.10 -20.19
CA ARG A 83 -0.86 0.62 -21.25
C ARG A 83 -0.07 1.00 -22.50
N GLU A 84 1.05 1.69 -22.35
CA GLU A 84 1.91 2.08 -23.48
C GLU A 84 2.49 0.86 -24.21
N MET A 85 2.88 -0.17 -23.47
CA MET A 85 3.37 -1.43 -24.05
C MET A 85 2.30 -2.22 -24.80
N LEU A 86 1.03 -2.03 -24.46
CA LEU A 86 -0.12 -2.70 -25.09
C LEU A 86 -0.75 -1.86 -26.23
N ALA A 87 -0.24 -0.67 -26.49
CA ALA A 87 -0.70 0.16 -27.60
C ALA A 87 -0.33 -0.47 -28.95
N GLU A 88 -1.10 -0.18 -29.99
CA GLU A 88 -0.85 -0.66 -31.36
C GLU A 88 0.56 -0.27 -31.86
N THR A 89 1.01 0.92 -31.49
CA THR A 89 2.38 1.41 -31.75
C THR A 89 3.01 1.94 -30.44
N PRO A 90 3.71 1.09 -29.66
CA PRO A 90 4.32 1.50 -28.40
C PRO A 90 5.37 2.60 -28.57
N ASN A 91 5.30 3.65 -27.74
CA ASN A 91 6.29 4.73 -27.75
C ASN A 91 7.41 4.50 -26.74
N GLN A 92 8.56 3.98 -27.21
CA GLN A 92 9.73 3.71 -26.37
C GLN A 92 10.21 4.94 -25.58
N LYS A 93 10.17 6.14 -26.18
CA LYS A 93 10.59 7.38 -25.50
C LYS A 93 9.66 7.71 -24.33
N ASN A 94 8.35 7.44 -24.47
CA ASN A 94 7.39 7.62 -23.38
C ASN A 94 7.60 6.58 -22.27
N ILE A 95 7.81 5.31 -22.64
CA ILE A 95 8.13 4.23 -21.69
C ILE A 95 9.36 4.59 -20.84
N ASN A 96 10.45 5.05 -21.47
CA ASN A 96 11.67 5.43 -20.76
C ASN A 96 11.41 6.57 -19.75
N LYS A 97 10.63 7.60 -20.14
CA LYS A 97 10.24 8.68 -19.21
C LYS A 97 9.45 8.16 -18.00
N LEU A 98 8.51 7.25 -18.23
CA LEU A 98 7.71 6.65 -17.15
C LEU A 98 8.57 5.78 -16.22
N ILE A 99 9.58 5.09 -16.76
CA ILE A 99 10.57 4.33 -15.96
C ILE A 99 11.39 5.28 -15.07
N ASP A 100 11.83 6.41 -15.60
CA ASP A 100 12.57 7.42 -14.83
C ASP A 100 11.69 8.02 -13.72
N GLU A 101 10.43 8.32 -14.02
CA GLU A 101 9.45 8.80 -13.05
C GLU A 101 9.24 7.79 -11.92
N LYS A 102 9.00 6.52 -12.27
CA LYS A 102 8.88 5.42 -11.30
C LYS A 102 10.11 5.31 -10.41
N SER A 103 11.31 5.41 -10.98
CA SER A 103 12.57 5.33 -10.24
C SER A 103 12.71 6.47 -9.22
N LYS A 104 12.32 7.70 -9.61
CA LYS A 104 12.27 8.85 -8.69
C LYS A 104 11.28 8.63 -7.55
N LEU A 105 10.09 8.11 -7.83
CA LEU A 105 9.09 7.79 -6.79
C LEU A 105 9.56 6.70 -5.83
N GLN A 106 10.23 5.66 -6.34
CA GLN A 106 10.82 4.61 -5.51
C GLN A 106 11.92 5.15 -4.60
N ALA A 107 12.82 5.98 -5.14
CA ALA A 107 13.87 6.62 -4.36
C ALA A 107 13.28 7.53 -3.27
N LYS A 108 12.25 8.32 -3.58
CA LYS A 108 11.55 9.16 -2.60
C LYS A 108 10.93 8.33 -1.48
N LYS A 109 10.19 7.26 -1.83
CA LYS A 109 9.59 6.34 -0.86
C LYS A 109 10.65 5.74 0.09
N GLN A 110 11.81 5.33 -0.45
CA GLN A 110 12.91 4.78 0.35
C GLN A 110 13.49 5.83 1.31
N LYS A 111 13.72 7.06 0.83
CA LYS A 111 14.18 8.17 1.68
C LYS A 111 13.20 8.47 2.81
N ASP A 112 11.91 8.54 2.51
CA ASP A 112 10.87 8.78 3.52
C ASP A 112 10.81 7.66 4.57
N ALA A 113 11.02 6.40 4.17
CA ALA A 113 11.10 5.27 5.09
C ALA A 113 12.35 5.33 5.98
N LEU A 114 13.50 5.74 5.44
CA LEU A 114 14.72 5.92 6.22
C LEU A 114 14.59 7.08 7.20
N ASN A 115 14.05 8.22 6.75
CA ASN A 115 13.81 9.38 7.59
C ASN A 115 12.88 9.04 8.76
N TYR A 116 11.79 8.30 8.50
CA TYR A 116 10.91 7.82 9.56
C TYR A 116 11.64 6.94 10.57
N ARG A 117 12.51 6.01 10.13
CA ARG A 117 13.29 5.17 11.06
C ARG A 117 14.26 5.98 11.90
N MET A 118 14.92 6.98 11.31
CA MET A 118 15.80 7.88 12.05
C MET A 118 15.01 8.68 13.08
N GLU A 119 13.87 9.25 12.70
CA GLU A 119 12.99 10.01 13.60
C GLU A 119 12.44 9.13 14.74
N MET A 120 12.10 7.88 14.45
CA MET A 120 11.67 6.89 15.44
C MET A 120 12.76 6.57 16.47
N LYS A 121 14.00 6.43 16.01
CA LYS A 121 15.15 6.18 16.88
C LYS A 121 15.48 7.41 17.73
N GLU A 122 15.47 8.59 17.13
CA GLU A 122 15.82 9.86 17.79
C GLU A 122 14.79 10.25 18.86
N LYS A 123 13.49 10.17 18.54
CA LYS A 123 12.41 10.61 19.45
C LYS A 123 12.04 9.61 20.52
N PHE A 124 12.09 8.32 20.19
CA PHE A 124 11.51 7.27 21.04
C PHE A 124 12.52 6.18 21.42
N GLY A 125 13.77 6.23 20.94
CA GLY A 125 14.74 5.16 21.13
C GLY A 125 14.36 3.85 20.43
N LEU A 126 13.38 3.90 19.51
CA LEU A 126 12.80 2.71 18.91
C LEU A 126 13.65 2.23 17.73
N GLU A 127 14.18 1.01 17.86
CA GLU A 127 14.87 0.35 16.78
C GLU A 127 13.88 -0.39 15.88
N MET A 128 13.56 0.26 14.78
CA MET A 128 12.77 -0.33 13.70
C MET A 128 13.64 -1.31 12.90
N ASN A 129 14.05 -2.41 13.53
CA ASN A 129 14.81 -3.51 12.93
C ASN A 129 13.92 -4.33 11.98
N GLY A 130 13.52 -3.69 10.89
CA GLY A 130 12.86 -4.33 9.76
C GLY A 130 13.91 -4.67 8.72
N HIS A 131 14.21 -5.98 8.60
CA HIS A 131 14.93 -6.64 7.52
C HIS A 131 14.75 -5.89 6.18
N MET A 132 15.63 -4.93 5.90
CA MET A 132 15.68 -4.25 4.62
C MET A 132 16.42 -5.18 3.68
N GLY A 133 15.65 -6.02 2.98
CA GLY A 133 16.16 -6.87 1.91
C GLY A 133 16.07 -8.35 2.22
N GLY A 134 15.31 -9.06 1.40
CA GLY A 134 15.52 -10.50 1.19
C GLY A 134 14.86 -11.43 2.21
N LYS A 135 13.55 -11.65 2.08
CA LYS A 135 12.89 -12.97 2.25
C LYS A 135 11.40 -12.82 2.00
N GLY A 136 11.04 -12.82 0.72
CA GLY A 136 9.64 -12.83 0.27
C GLY A 136 9.44 -13.42 -1.12
N CYS A 137 10.49 -13.48 -1.95
CA CYS A 137 10.40 -13.97 -3.33
C CYS A 137 11.09 -15.31 -3.61
N MET A 138 11.57 -16.04 -2.60
CA MET A 138 12.21 -17.35 -2.80
C MET A 138 11.92 -18.34 -1.66
N SER A 139 10.71 -18.89 -1.65
CA SER A 139 10.46 -20.25 -1.15
C SER A 139 9.24 -20.83 -1.85
N ASN A 140 9.31 -20.89 -3.19
CA ASN A 140 8.58 -21.88 -3.98
C ASN A 140 9.53 -23.05 -4.33
N LYS A 141 10.35 -23.48 -3.35
CA LYS A 141 11.10 -24.72 -3.44
C LYS A 141 10.29 -25.81 -2.74
N GLY A 142 9.62 -26.63 -3.55
CA GLY A 142 9.30 -28.00 -3.16
C GLY A 142 7.86 -28.31 -2.72
N ARG A 143 6.87 -28.09 -3.59
CA ARG A 143 5.69 -28.99 -3.67
C ARG A 143 5.75 -29.79 -4.98
N SER A 144 6.81 -30.58 -5.12
CA SER A 144 6.81 -31.75 -5.98
C SER A 144 7.30 -32.92 -5.14
N LYS A 145 6.37 -33.53 -4.41
CA LYS A 145 6.53 -34.89 -3.88
C LYS A 145 5.29 -35.67 -4.30
N GLY A 146 5.49 -36.58 -5.25
CA GLY A 146 4.81 -37.87 -5.22
C GLY A 146 3.58 -38.05 -6.10
N SER A 147 3.67 -37.80 -7.42
CA SER A 147 2.90 -38.58 -8.38
C SER A 147 3.80 -39.68 -8.93
N ASN A 148 3.94 -40.79 -8.20
CA ASN A 148 4.45 -42.01 -8.81
C ASN A 148 3.79 -43.23 -8.16
N ARG A 149 3.12 -44.00 -9.02
CA ARG A 149 2.74 -45.41 -8.89
C ARG A 149 1.81 -45.80 -7.74
N MET A 150 0.60 -46.21 -8.12
CA MET A 150 0.20 -47.59 -7.93
C MET A 150 -0.74 -48.02 -9.06
N MET A 151 -0.19 -48.81 -9.99
CA MET A 151 -0.92 -49.90 -10.63
C MET A 151 -1.19 -50.94 -9.53
N GLY A 152 -2.41 -51.47 -9.52
CA GLY A 152 -2.90 -52.53 -8.66
C GLY A 152 -4.36 -52.73 -8.99
#